data_AF-A0A3S4YCN6-F1
#
_entry.id   AF-A0A3S4YCN6-F1
#
_cell.length_a   1.000
_cell.length_b   1.000
_cell.length_c   1.000
_cell.angle_alpha   90.00
_cell.angle_beta   90.00
_cell.angle_gamma   90.00
#
_symmetry.space_group_name_H-M   'P 1'
#
loop_
_entity.id
_entity.type
_entity.pdbx_description
1 polymer ?
#
loop_
_entity_poly.entity_id
_entity_poly.type
_entity_poly.pdbx_seq_one_letter_code
_entity_poly.pdbx_strand_id
1 'polypeptide(L)'
;MTTIIPLRVTGLDMSDDATACRLYEQWGAELATKNDVTMLLLTIDDTDDIISTVADSISQITLAFPEVVAESVYRDLVSLSDIADRVGVTKEAVRKWTMLTTTPFPHQFSTIGAGQKVWDWIDVYDWLTQVKKFDMEDEFLPTRKQVIAIDAYLARIPDCIELEWNHLQLKAQA
;
A
#
# COMPACT_ATOMS: atom_id res chain seq x y z
N MET A 1 -14.36 9.54 5.78
CA MET A 1 -12.93 9.36 6.11
C MET A 1 -12.26 8.91 4.82
N THR A 2 -10.98 9.17 4.67
CA THR A 2 -10.25 8.92 3.43
C THR A 2 -9.05 8.02 3.68
N THR A 3 -8.83 7.08 2.78
CA THR A 3 -7.66 6.19 2.76
C THR A 3 -6.69 6.68 1.69
N ILE A 4 -5.42 6.86 2.06
CA ILE A 4 -4.36 7.21 1.09
C ILE A 4 -3.66 5.93 0.65
N ILE A 5 -3.63 5.69 -0.66
CA ILE A 5 -2.98 4.53 -1.27
C ILE A 5 -1.77 5.01 -2.06
N PRO A 6 -0.55 4.83 -1.52
CA PRO A 6 0.66 5.15 -2.25
C PRO A 6 0.94 4.03 -3.25
N LEU A 7 0.94 4.35 -4.54
CA LEU A 7 1.28 3.42 -5.61
C LEU A 7 2.67 3.76 -6.14
N ARG A 8 3.58 2.80 -6.17
CA ARG A 8 4.86 2.96 -6.84
C ARG A 8 4.62 3.06 -8.34
N VAL A 9 5.15 4.13 -8.94
CA VAL A 9 4.98 4.41 -10.36
C VAL A 9 6.32 4.69 -11.03
N THR A 10 6.41 4.35 -12.32
CA THR A 10 7.50 4.79 -13.20
C THR A 10 6.92 5.49 -14.42
N GLY A 11 7.77 6.21 -15.17
CA GLY A 11 7.37 6.91 -16.39
C GLY A 11 6.80 8.32 -16.18
N LEU A 12 6.67 8.79 -14.93
CA LEU A 12 6.32 10.17 -14.63
C LEU A 12 7.57 11.03 -14.41
N ASP A 13 7.60 12.19 -15.06
CA ASP A 13 8.59 13.23 -14.78
C ASP A 13 8.08 14.12 -13.63
N MET A 14 8.73 13.99 -12.47
CA MET A 14 8.42 14.76 -11.27
C MET A 14 8.78 16.25 -11.37
N SER A 15 9.58 16.63 -12.37
CA SER A 15 9.95 18.03 -12.62
C SER A 15 8.94 18.77 -13.50
N ASP A 16 7.94 18.05 -14.03
CA ASP A 16 6.87 18.64 -14.82
C ASP A 16 5.67 19.02 -13.93
N ASP A 17 5.67 20.26 -13.48
CA ASP A 17 4.58 20.87 -12.70
C ASP A 17 3.21 20.76 -13.43
N ALA A 18 3.19 20.76 -14.77
CA ALA A 18 1.94 20.65 -15.52
C ALA A 18 1.33 19.24 -15.38
N THR A 19 2.17 18.20 -15.37
CA THR A 19 1.75 16.83 -15.15
C THR A 19 1.22 16.65 -13.72
N ALA A 20 1.93 17.17 -12.72
CA ALA A 20 1.49 17.12 -11.32
C ALA A 20 0.14 17.84 -11.11
N CYS A 21 -0.02 19.05 -11.66
CA CYS A 21 -1.29 19.79 -11.60
C CYS A 21 -2.43 19.00 -12.26
N ARG A 22 -2.20 18.41 -13.43
CA ARG A 22 -3.23 17.65 -14.14
C ARG A 22 -3.66 16.40 -13.38
N LEU A 23 -2.71 15.69 -12.76
CA LEU A 23 -3.01 14.51 -11.92
C LEU A 23 -3.90 14.88 -10.73
N TYR A 24 -3.58 15.97 -10.05
CA TYR A 24 -4.37 16.47 -8.92
C TYR A 24 -5.75 16.96 -9.36
N GLU A 25 -5.84 17.80 -10.39
CA GLU A 25 -7.11 18.38 -10.82
C GLU A 25 -8.10 17.35 -11.37
N GLN A 26 -7.61 16.33 -12.08
CA GLN A 26 -8.47 15.36 -12.75
C GLN A 26 -8.78 14.12 -11.91
N TRP A 27 -7.87 13.70 -11.02
CA TRP A 27 -8.02 12.47 -10.23
C TRP A 27 -7.77 12.65 -8.73
N GLY A 28 -7.49 13.87 -8.25
CA GLY A 28 -7.10 14.09 -6.85
C GLY A 28 -5.81 13.37 -6.46
N ALA A 29 -4.98 13.03 -7.45
CA ALA A 29 -3.78 12.23 -7.26
C ALA A 29 -2.55 13.13 -7.07
N GLU A 30 -1.77 12.86 -6.03
CA GLU A 30 -0.56 13.62 -5.75
C GLU A 30 0.69 12.81 -6.09
N LEU A 31 1.77 13.50 -6.45
CA LEU A 31 3.06 12.86 -6.66
C LEU A 31 3.97 13.08 -5.44
N ALA A 32 4.55 11.99 -4.96
CA ALA A 32 5.49 12.01 -3.85
C ALA A 32 6.74 11.21 -4.17
N THR A 33 7.85 11.54 -3.51
CA THR A 33 9.08 10.75 -3.58
C THR A 33 9.57 10.44 -2.18
N LYS A 34 9.88 9.17 -1.92
CA LYS A 34 10.44 8.71 -0.65
C LYS A 34 11.53 7.68 -0.95
N ASN A 35 12.73 7.90 -0.43
CA ASN A 35 13.89 7.00 -0.64
C ASN A 35 14.14 6.69 -2.13
N ASP A 36 14.11 7.72 -2.98
CA ASP A 36 14.25 7.62 -4.45
C ASP A 36 13.18 6.77 -5.16
N VAL A 37 12.08 6.45 -4.46
CA VAL A 37 10.90 5.80 -5.04
C VAL A 37 9.84 6.86 -5.30
N THR A 38 9.46 7.00 -6.57
CA THR A 38 8.32 7.83 -6.99
C THR A 38 7.02 7.11 -6.73
N MET A 39 6.07 7.82 -6.14
CA MET A 39 4.76 7.32 -5.77
C MET A 39 3.67 8.25 -6.28
N LEU A 40 2.58 7.66 -6.75
CA LEU A 40 1.30 8.30 -6.94
C LEU A 40 0.45 8.05 -5.69
N LEU A 41 0.05 9.11 -4.99
CA LEU A 41 -0.80 9.04 -3.82
C LEU A 41 -2.25 9.21 -4.26
N LEU A 42 -3.03 8.13 -4.21
CA LEU A 42 -4.46 8.17 -4.46
C LEU A 42 -5.21 8.36 -3.14
N THR A 43 -6.05 9.38 -3.07
CA THR A 43 -6.98 9.57 -1.94
C THR A 43 -8.32 8.97 -2.31
N ILE A 44 -8.79 8.02 -1.52
CA ILE A 44 -10.04 7.29 -1.76
C ILE A 44 -10.97 7.50 -0.58
N ASP A 45 -12.23 7.83 -0.85
CA ASP A 45 -13.25 7.92 0.18
C ASP A 45 -13.59 6.52 0.72
N ASP A 46 -13.68 6.35 2.04
CA ASP A 46 -13.88 5.03 2.67
C ASP A 46 -15.25 4.40 2.38
N THR A 47 -16.18 5.15 1.77
CA THR A 47 -17.46 4.61 1.27
C THR A 47 -17.29 3.83 -0.02
N ASP A 48 -16.17 4.02 -0.72
CA ASP A 48 -15.92 3.44 -2.02
C ASP A 48 -15.25 2.06 -1.89
N ASP A 49 -15.48 1.23 -2.90
CA ASP A 49 -14.72 -0.01 -3.02
C ASP A 49 -13.29 0.33 -3.46
N ILE A 50 -12.36 0.32 -2.49
CA ILE A 50 -10.96 0.68 -2.68
C ILE A 50 -10.34 0.01 -3.92
N ILE A 51 -10.63 -1.26 -4.19
CA ILE A 51 -9.98 -2.02 -5.27
C ILE A 51 -10.45 -1.49 -6.63
N SER A 52 -11.76 -1.35 -6.83
CA SER A 52 -12.32 -0.82 -8.07
C SER A 52 -11.94 0.64 -8.30
N THR A 53 -11.96 1.49 -7.27
CA THR A 53 -11.54 2.89 -7.39
C THR A 53 -10.07 3.02 -7.80
N VAL A 54 -9.17 2.20 -7.24
CA VAL A 54 -7.77 2.14 -7.69
C VAL A 54 -7.67 1.69 -9.14
N ALA A 55 -8.39 0.63 -9.51
CA ALA A 55 -8.35 0.06 -10.86
C ALA A 55 -8.82 1.07 -11.91
N ASP A 56 -9.93 1.75 -11.66
CA ASP A 56 -10.48 2.77 -12.54
C ASP A 56 -9.53 3.97 -12.65
N SER A 57 -9.00 4.45 -11.53
CA SER A 57 -8.06 5.58 -11.51
C SER A 57 -6.80 5.27 -12.30
N ILE A 58 -6.17 4.11 -12.07
CA ILE A 58 -4.96 3.70 -12.79
C ILE A 58 -5.24 3.48 -14.28
N SER A 59 -6.39 2.92 -14.63
CA SER A 59 -6.77 2.75 -16.04
C SER A 59 -6.89 4.11 -16.75
N GLN A 60 -7.56 5.09 -16.12
CA GLN A 60 -7.72 6.42 -16.69
C GLN A 60 -6.40 7.20 -16.78
N ILE A 61 -5.55 7.11 -15.75
CA ILE A 61 -4.23 7.75 -15.73
C ILE A 61 -3.35 7.14 -16.82
N THR A 62 -3.31 5.82 -16.95
CA THR A 62 -2.52 5.14 -18.01
C THR A 62 -3.03 5.50 -19.41
N LEU A 63 -4.34 5.74 -19.59
CA LEU A 63 -4.89 6.21 -20.86
C LEU A 63 -4.46 7.66 -21.18
N ALA A 64 -4.37 8.52 -20.16
CA ALA A 64 -3.97 9.91 -20.33
C ALA A 64 -2.44 10.09 -20.45
N PHE A 65 -1.67 9.20 -19.83
CA PHE A 65 -0.22 9.18 -19.78
C PHE A 65 0.29 7.74 -20.06
N PRO A 66 0.41 7.34 -21.35
CA PRO A 66 0.74 5.96 -21.74
C PRO A 66 2.11 5.46 -21.25
N GLU A 67 3.01 6.37 -20.90
CA GLU A 67 4.32 6.08 -20.33
C GLU A 67 4.27 5.66 -18.86
N VAL A 68 3.16 5.92 -18.16
CA VAL A 68 3.02 5.65 -16.73
C VAL A 68 2.78 4.17 -16.49
N VAL A 69 3.56 3.60 -15.58
CA VAL A 69 3.40 2.22 -15.14
C VAL A 69 3.27 2.22 -13.63
N ALA A 70 2.08 1.89 -13.13
CA ALA A 70 1.84 1.58 -11.73
C ALA A 70 2.29 0.14 -11.44
N GLU A 71 3.33 -0.01 -10.63
CA GLU A 71 4.03 -1.29 -10.44
C GLU A 71 3.45 -2.08 -9.26
N SER A 72 3.21 -1.40 -8.13
CA SER A 72 2.70 -2.01 -6.89
C SER A 72 2.22 -0.93 -5.94
N VAL A 73 1.50 -1.31 -4.89
CA VAL A 73 1.38 -0.48 -3.69
C VAL A 73 2.77 -0.31 -3.07
N TYR A 74 3.10 0.92 -2.65
CA TYR A 74 4.34 1.20 -1.95
C TYR A 74 4.32 0.57 -0.55
N ARG A 75 5.37 -0.19 -0.25
CA ARG A 75 5.51 -0.86 1.04
C ARG A 75 6.32 0.00 2.00
N ASP A 76 5.66 0.54 3.01
CA ASP A 76 6.32 1.36 4.03
C ASP A 76 7.03 0.49 5.07
N LEU A 77 8.36 0.36 4.91
CA LEU A 77 9.20 -0.39 5.84
C LEU A 77 9.67 0.50 6.99
N VAL A 78 9.40 0.06 8.20
CA VAL A 78 9.69 0.79 9.44
C VAL A 78 10.60 0.00 10.36
N SER A 79 11.51 0.70 11.04
CA SER A 79 12.32 0.15 12.13
C SER A 79 11.65 0.38 13.49
N LEU A 80 12.22 -0.20 14.56
CA LEU A 80 11.74 0.07 15.92
C LEU A 80 11.79 1.55 16.30
N SER A 81 12.74 2.30 15.76
CA SER A 81 12.83 3.75 16.00
C SER A 81 11.68 4.46 15.28
N ASP A 82 11.45 4.17 14.01
CA ASP A 82 10.38 4.80 13.23
C ASP A 82 9.00 4.52 13.84
N ILE A 83 8.75 3.27 14.29
CA ILE A 83 7.51 2.90 14.98
C ILE A 83 7.35 3.71 16.27
N ALA A 84 8.42 3.80 17.07
CA ALA A 84 8.40 4.51 18.35
C ALA A 84 8.09 6.00 18.15
N ASP A 85 8.73 6.62 17.16
CA ASP A 85 8.54 8.03 16.82
C ASP A 85 7.12 8.30 16.31
N ARG A 86 6.56 7.43 15.45
CA ARG A 86 5.19 7.57 14.92
C ARG A 86 4.12 7.48 15.99
N VAL A 87 4.26 6.57 16.95
CA VAL A 87 3.21 6.32 17.96
C VAL A 87 3.50 7.01 19.30
N GLY A 88 4.54 7.83 19.37
CA GLY A 88 4.87 8.65 20.55
C GLY A 88 5.33 7.84 21.77
N VAL A 89 6.05 6.73 21.56
CA VAL A 89 6.60 5.89 22.65
C VAL A 89 8.11 5.77 22.57
N THR A 90 8.74 5.12 23.54
CA THR A 90 10.18 4.85 23.48
C THR A 90 10.50 3.62 22.62
N LYS A 91 11.67 3.63 21.97
CA LYS A 91 12.18 2.47 21.23
C LYS A 91 12.22 1.20 22.07
N GLU A 92 12.60 1.31 23.35
CA GLU A 92 12.61 0.22 24.31
C GLU A 92 11.20 -0.33 24.58
N ALA A 93 10.15 0.49 24.54
CA ALA A 93 8.77 0.04 24.65
C ALA A 93 8.38 -0.83 23.44
N VAL A 94 8.68 -0.37 22.22
CA VAL A 94 8.44 -1.15 20.99
C VAL A 94 9.24 -2.45 21.02
N ARG A 95 10.51 -2.42 21.44
CA ARG A 95 11.34 -3.63 21.61
C ARG A 95 10.72 -4.64 22.59
N LYS A 96 10.07 -4.18 23.65
CA LYS A 96 9.36 -5.08 24.58
C LYS A 96 8.14 -5.73 23.91
N TRP A 97 7.45 -5.02 23.02
CA TRP A 97 6.33 -5.59 22.28
C TRP A 97 6.75 -6.77 21.40
N THR A 98 7.94 -6.69 20.77
CA THR A 98 8.46 -7.80 19.95
C THR A 98 8.78 -9.07 20.74
N MET A 99 8.76 -9.02 22.07
CA MET A 99 9.02 -10.16 22.96
C MET A 99 7.73 -10.78 23.53
N LEU A 100 6.56 -10.21 23.23
CA LEU A 100 5.28 -10.72 23.70
C LEU A 100 4.93 -12.03 22.99
N THR A 101 4.48 -13.02 23.78
CA THR A 101 4.10 -14.35 23.27
C THR A 101 2.59 -14.56 23.19
N THR A 102 1.82 -13.87 24.04
CA THR A 102 0.35 -14.01 24.11
C THR A 102 -0.36 -13.22 23.02
N THR A 103 0.18 -12.05 22.67
CA THR A 103 -0.26 -11.21 21.56
C THR A 103 0.96 -10.88 20.69
N PRO A 104 1.40 -11.84 19.86
CA PRO A 104 2.67 -11.74 19.16
C PRO A 104 2.68 -10.49 18.28
N PHE A 105 3.77 -9.72 18.40
CA PHE A 105 4.03 -8.62 17.48
C PHE A 105 4.24 -9.17 16.06
N PRO A 106 3.92 -8.40 15.00
CA PRO A 106 4.14 -8.84 13.63
C PRO A 106 5.56 -9.34 13.37
N HIS A 107 5.66 -10.34 12.51
CA HIS A 107 6.96 -10.84 12.09
C HIS A 107 7.74 -9.74 11.37
N GLN A 108 9.05 -9.69 11.62
CA GLN A 108 9.92 -8.80 10.85
C GLN A 108 9.81 -9.14 9.36
N PHE A 109 9.70 -8.10 8.53
CA PHE A 109 9.69 -8.26 7.08
C PHE A 109 11.07 -8.63 6.57
N SER A 110 12.10 -7.93 7.05
CA SER A 110 13.49 -8.18 6.65
C SER A 110 14.48 -7.69 7.70
N THR A 111 15.76 -7.91 7.41
CA THR A 111 16.89 -7.33 8.12
C THR A 111 17.79 -6.65 7.11
N ILE A 112 17.99 -5.34 7.25
CA ILE A 112 18.75 -4.50 6.32
C ILE A 112 20.06 -4.01 6.96
N GLY A 113 21.04 -3.67 6.11
CA GLY A 113 22.32 -3.09 6.55
C GLY A 113 22.99 -3.92 7.66
N ALA A 114 23.48 -3.22 8.70
CA ALA A 114 24.19 -3.79 9.85
C ALA A 114 23.31 -4.59 10.83
N GLY A 115 22.34 -5.37 10.33
CA GLY A 115 21.44 -6.17 11.16
C GLY A 115 20.20 -5.42 11.67
N GLN A 116 19.84 -4.28 11.07
CA GLN A 116 18.66 -3.52 11.45
C GLN A 116 17.40 -4.24 10.95
N LYS A 117 16.56 -4.66 11.88
CA LYS A 117 15.27 -5.30 11.59
C LYS A 117 14.26 -4.24 11.13
N VAL A 118 13.48 -4.59 10.12
CA VAL A 118 12.39 -3.77 9.60
C VAL A 118 11.10 -4.58 9.52
N TRP A 119 9.99 -3.88 9.71
CA TRP A 119 8.63 -4.39 9.66
C TRP A 119 7.85 -3.65 8.59
N ASP A 120 6.79 -4.27 8.11
CA ASP A 120 5.82 -3.61 7.24
C ASP A 120 4.84 -2.80 8.11
N TRP A 121 4.72 -1.51 7.84
CA TRP A 121 3.89 -0.61 8.65
C TRP A 121 2.43 -1.05 8.70
N ILE A 122 1.88 -1.62 7.63
CA ILE A 122 0.48 -2.07 7.60
C ILE A 122 0.24 -3.16 8.66
N ASP A 123 1.15 -4.13 8.78
CA ASP A 123 1.00 -5.19 9.79
C ASP A 123 1.17 -4.63 11.21
N VAL A 124 2.06 -3.65 11.39
CA VAL A 124 2.30 -3.00 12.67
C VAL A 124 1.09 -2.15 13.08
N TYR A 125 0.54 -1.38 12.15
CA TYR A 125 -0.65 -0.56 12.33
C TYR A 125 -1.84 -1.43 12.74
N ASP A 126 -2.10 -2.52 12.02
CA ASP A 126 -3.17 -3.48 12.34
C ASP A 126 -3.00 -4.05 13.76
N TRP A 127 -1.77 -4.42 14.13
CA TRP A 127 -1.50 -4.92 15.48
C TRP A 127 -1.69 -3.84 16.56
N LEU A 128 -1.25 -2.61 16.32
CA LEU A 128 -1.37 -1.51 17.27
C LEU A 128 -2.83 -1.16 17.55
N THR A 129 -3.65 -1.06 16.50
CA THR A 129 -5.08 -0.75 16.63
C THR A 129 -5.84 -1.92 17.27
N GLN A 130 -5.57 -3.16 16.86
CA GLN A 130 -6.33 -4.32 17.33
C GLN A 130 -5.91 -4.81 18.72
N VAL A 131 -4.61 -4.84 19.02
CA VAL A 131 -4.05 -5.40 20.25
C VAL A 131 -3.79 -4.33 21.30
N LYS A 132 -3.13 -3.24 20.91
CA LYS A 132 -2.76 -2.17 21.85
C LYS A 132 -3.82 -1.10 22.01
N LYS A 133 -4.85 -1.11 21.14
CA LYS A 133 -5.93 -0.12 21.14
C LYS A 133 -5.38 1.31 21.04
N PHE A 134 -4.32 1.47 20.24
CA PHE A 134 -3.89 2.82 19.86
C PHE A 134 -5.01 3.46 19.05
N ASP A 135 -5.30 4.70 19.42
CA ASP A 135 -6.16 5.55 18.65
C ASP A 135 -5.34 6.16 17.51
N MET A 136 -5.67 5.75 16.29
CA MET A 136 -4.98 6.14 15.06
C MET A 136 -5.97 6.82 14.10
N GLU A 137 -6.87 7.65 14.66
CA GLU A 137 -8.00 8.31 13.98
C GLU A 137 -7.63 9.07 12.69
N ASP A 138 -6.36 9.47 12.53
CA ASP A 138 -5.91 10.30 11.40
C ASP A 138 -5.23 9.53 10.25
N GLU A 139 -5.00 8.22 10.38
CA GLU A 139 -4.30 7.42 9.35
C GLU A 139 -5.11 6.16 9.02
N PHE A 140 -5.73 6.12 7.84
CA PHE A 140 -6.37 4.91 7.32
C PHE A 140 -5.48 4.27 6.28
N LEU A 141 -5.12 3.00 6.51
CA LEU A 141 -4.32 2.21 5.60
C LEU A 141 -5.18 1.11 4.99
N PRO A 142 -4.94 0.75 3.70
CA PRO A 142 -5.56 -0.42 3.13
C PRO A 142 -5.15 -1.66 3.92
N THR A 143 -6.09 -2.57 4.13
CA THR A 143 -5.80 -3.88 4.73
C THR A 143 -4.80 -4.64 3.87
N ARG A 144 -4.05 -5.58 4.47
CA ARG A 144 -3.13 -6.44 3.71
C ARG A 144 -3.80 -7.18 2.55
N LYS A 145 -5.07 -7.57 2.70
CA LYS A 145 -5.84 -8.23 1.62
C LYS A 145 -6.10 -7.28 0.45
N GLN A 146 -6.47 -6.03 0.73
CA GLN A 146 -6.67 -5.01 -0.31
C GLN A 146 -5.37 -4.71 -1.04
N VAL A 147 -4.25 -4.58 -0.30
CA VAL A 147 -2.92 -4.38 -0.92
C VAL A 147 -2.58 -5.52 -1.89
N ILE A 148 -2.77 -6.78 -1.48
CA ILE A 148 -2.51 -7.93 -2.34
C ILE A 148 -3.41 -7.92 -3.58
N ALA A 149 -4.69 -7.58 -3.42
CA ALA A 149 -5.63 -7.51 -4.54
C ALA A 149 -5.24 -6.40 -5.54
N ILE A 150 -4.84 -5.23 -5.04
CA ILE A 150 -4.33 -4.12 -5.86
C ILE A 150 -3.04 -4.55 -6.59
N ASP A 151 -2.07 -5.12 -5.87
CA ASP A 151 -0.81 -5.60 -6.47
C ASP A 151 -1.08 -6.64 -7.56
N ALA A 152 -2.00 -7.58 -7.34
CA ALA A 152 -2.40 -8.57 -8.33
C ALA A 152 -3.02 -7.93 -9.58
N TYR A 153 -3.91 -6.95 -9.38
CA TYR A 153 -4.50 -6.16 -10.46
C TYR A 153 -3.43 -5.41 -11.26
N LEU A 154 -2.52 -4.70 -10.60
CA LEU A 154 -1.44 -3.93 -11.25
C LEU A 154 -0.49 -4.83 -12.03
N ALA A 155 -0.17 -6.00 -11.49
CA ALA A 155 0.62 -7.02 -12.17
C ALA A 155 -0.13 -7.73 -13.31
N ARG A 156 -1.41 -7.40 -13.55
CA ARG A 156 -2.31 -8.04 -14.51
C ARG A 156 -2.36 -9.56 -14.32
N ILE A 157 -2.31 -10.01 -13.08
CA ILE A 157 -2.46 -11.43 -12.74
C ILE A 157 -3.94 -11.75 -12.85
N PRO A 158 -4.36 -12.67 -13.75
CA PRO A 158 -5.74 -13.11 -13.81
C PRO A 158 -6.17 -13.69 -12.46
N ASP A 159 -7.36 -13.38 -11.99
CA ASP A 159 -7.86 -13.94 -10.73
C ASP A 159 -7.86 -15.48 -10.85
N CYS A 160 -7.37 -16.18 -9.82
CA CYS A 160 -7.34 -17.63 -9.82
C CYS A 160 -8.75 -18.23 -9.95
N ILE A 161 -9.78 -17.54 -9.46
CA ILE A 161 -11.18 -17.92 -9.66
C ILE A 161 -11.56 -17.80 -11.15
N GLU A 162 -11.12 -16.75 -11.83
CA GLU A 162 -11.38 -16.56 -13.26
C GLU A 162 -10.67 -17.62 -14.10
N LEU A 163 -9.43 -17.99 -13.75
CA LEU A 163 -8.69 -19.08 -14.39
C LEU A 163 -9.37 -20.44 -14.19
N GLU A 164 -9.81 -20.75 -12.96
CA GLU A 164 -10.55 -21.98 -12.65
C GLU A 164 -11.87 -22.04 -13.41
N TRP A 165 -12.61 -20.94 -13.44
CA TRP A 165 -13.88 -20.83 -14.16
C TRP A 165 -13.70 -21.00 -15.67
N ASN A 166 -12.72 -20.30 -16.27
CA ASN A 166 -12.40 -20.45 -17.69
C ASN A 166 -11.99 -21.88 -18.04
N HIS A 167 -11.22 -22.54 -17.17
CA HIS A 167 -10.83 -23.93 -17.34
C HIS A 167 -12.02 -24.91 -17.22
N LEU A 168 -12.97 -24.65 -16.31
CA LEU A 168 -14.21 -25.43 -16.22
C LEU A 168 -15.12 -25.23 -17.43
N GLN A 169 -15.23 -24.00 -17.96
CA GLN A 169 -16.00 -23.71 -19.17
C GLN A 169 -15.41 -24.40 -20.41
N LEU A 170 -14.08 -24.39 -20.57
CA LEU A 170 -13.39 -25.09 -21.65
C LEU A 170 -13.59 -26.61 -21.61
N LYS A 171 -13.61 -27.21 -20.40
CA LYS A 171 -13.89 -28.64 -20.22
C LYS A 171 -15.35 -29.01 -20.50
N ALA A 172 -16.30 -28.10 -20.31
CA ALA A 172 -17.71 -28.35 -20.58
C ALA A 172 -18.07 -28.27 -22.08
N GLN A 173 -17.17 -27.73 -22.91
CA GLN A 173 -17.34 -27.58 -24.36
C GLN A 173 -16.58 -28.64 -25.20
N ALA A 174 -15.78 -29.50 -24.55
CA ALA A 174 -15.03 -30.60 -25.15
C ALA A 174 -15.72 -31.94 -24.91
#